data_AF-A0A2Z5G5B5-F1
#
_entry.id   AF-A0A2Z5G5B5-F1
#
_cell.length_a   1.000
_cell.length_b   1.000
_cell.length_c   1.000
_cell.angle_alpha   90.00
_cell.angle_beta   90.00
_cell.angle_gamma   90.00
#
_symmetry.space_group_name_H-M   'P 1'
#
loop_
_entity.id
_entity.type
_entity.pdbx_description
1 polymer ?
#
loop_
_entity_poly.entity_id
_entity_poly.type
_entity_poly.pdbx_seq_one_letter_code
_entity_poly.pdbx_strand_id
1 'polypeptide(L)'
;MALDVATLASQMLGAALPILENDAGDAESFAKTEFLKIAQTLAGLEAQLKAGQINQQQAAILFDIQKNASRNVLLTLKGLALLAVEAAINAALGVVKTIVNTALGFALL
;
A
#
# COMPACT_ATOMS: atom_id res chain seq x y z
N MET A 1 14.94 -11.96 -4.89
CA MET A 1 13.55 -12.49 -4.85
C MET A 1 12.62 -11.46 -5.46
N ALA A 2 11.45 -11.85 -5.92
CA ALA A 2 10.39 -10.93 -6.29
C ALA A 2 9.45 -10.75 -5.09
N LEU A 3 8.89 -9.56 -4.92
CA LEU A 3 7.88 -9.29 -3.91
C LEU A 3 6.63 -10.14 -4.17
N ASP A 4 6.18 -10.87 -3.14
CA ASP A 4 4.97 -11.67 -3.21
C ASP A 4 3.74 -10.79 -2.96
N VAL A 5 3.02 -10.50 -4.04
CA VAL A 5 1.87 -9.59 -4.03
C VAL A 5 0.78 -10.06 -3.05
N ALA A 6 0.47 -11.35 -3.02
CA ALA A 6 -0.60 -11.89 -2.18
C ALA A 6 -0.26 -11.77 -0.70
N THR A 7 1.00 -12.07 -0.35
CA THR A 7 1.52 -11.95 1.01
C THR A 7 1.53 -10.50 1.48
N LEU A 8 2.04 -9.58 0.66
CA LEU A 8 2.05 -8.15 1.00
C LEU A 8 0.63 -7.61 1.19
N ALA A 9 -0.28 -7.92 0.25
CA ALA A 9 -1.67 -7.47 0.33
C ALA A 9 -2.36 -7.99 1.60
N SER A 10 -2.15 -9.26 1.94
CA SER A 10 -2.70 -9.89 3.15
C SER A 10 -2.16 -9.24 4.44
N GLN A 11 -0.85 -9.00 4.52
CA GLN A 11 -0.24 -8.33 5.67
C GLN A 11 -0.74 -6.89 5.84
N MET A 12 -0.81 -6.13 4.75
CA MET A 12 -1.34 -4.76 4.76
C MET A 12 -2.81 -4.72 5.20
N LEU A 13 -3.64 -5.61 4.64
CA LEU A 13 -5.05 -5.71 5.01
C LEU A 13 -5.21 -6.06 6.49
N GLY A 14 -4.45 -7.04 7.00
CA GLY A 14 -4.52 -7.43 8.40
C GLY A 14 -4.14 -6.31 9.38
N ALA A 15 -3.23 -5.40 8.98
CA ALA A 15 -2.86 -4.24 9.80
C ALA A 15 -3.86 -3.08 9.71
N ALA A 16 -4.49 -2.88 8.55
CA ALA A 16 -5.36 -1.75 8.28
C ALA A 16 -6.83 -2.00 8.63
N LEU A 17 -7.33 -3.22 8.41
CA LEU A 17 -8.75 -3.54 8.53
C LEU A 17 -9.34 -3.23 9.92
N PRO A 18 -8.67 -3.58 11.04
CA PRO A 18 -9.19 -3.25 12.37
C PRO A 18 -9.30 -1.74 12.64
N ILE A 19 -8.56 -0.90 11.92
CA ILE A 19 -8.64 0.56 12.04
C ILE A 19 -9.87 1.07 11.28
N LEU A 20 -10.08 0.56 10.07
CA LEU A 20 -11.15 1.00 9.17
C LEU A 20 -12.53 0.52 9.63
N GLU A 21 -12.64 -0.71 10.14
CA GLU A 21 -13.92 -1.29 10.56
C GLU A 21 -14.53 -0.62 11.81
N ASN A 22 -13.74 0.15 12.56
CA ASN A 22 -14.27 0.97 13.65
C ASN A 22 -15.28 2.02 13.15
N ASP A 23 -15.07 2.48 11.91
CA ASP A 23 -15.75 3.64 11.35
C ASP A 23 -16.61 3.28 10.12
N ALA A 24 -16.29 2.19 9.41
CA ALA A 24 -17.03 1.72 8.23
C ALA A 24 -17.03 0.18 8.10
N GLY A 25 -18.20 -0.44 8.28
CA GLY A 25 -18.35 -1.91 8.22
C GLY A 25 -18.26 -2.53 6.82
N ASP A 26 -18.30 -1.73 5.76
CA ASP A 26 -18.07 -2.14 4.36
C ASP A 26 -16.63 -1.90 3.89
N ALA A 27 -15.74 -1.46 4.80
CA ALA A 27 -14.36 -1.11 4.47
C ALA A 27 -13.53 -2.30 3.96
N GLU A 28 -13.87 -3.54 4.33
CA GLU A 28 -13.08 -4.73 3.96
C GLU A 28 -12.92 -4.87 2.44
N SER A 29 -14.01 -4.75 1.68
CA SER A 29 -13.99 -4.94 0.22
C SER A 29 -13.10 -3.90 -0.48
N PHE A 30 -13.21 -2.65 -0.04
CA PHE A 30 -12.41 -1.54 -0.55
C PHE A 30 -10.95 -1.69 -0.13
N ALA A 31 -10.68 -1.93 1.16
CA ALA A 31 -9.35 -2.15 1.70
C ALA A 31 -8.62 -3.29 0.98
N LYS A 32 -9.29 -4.44 0.79
CA LYS A 32 -8.73 -5.59 0.08
C LYS A 32 -8.30 -5.23 -1.34
N THR A 33 -9.14 -4.48 -2.06
CA THR A 33 -8.85 -4.03 -3.42
C THR A 33 -7.68 -3.03 -3.45
N GLU A 34 -7.69 -2.05 -2.56
CA GLU A 34 -6.68 -0.99 -2.53
C GLU A 34 -5.32 -1.48 -2.06
N PHE A 35 -5.25 -2.33 -1.05
CA PHE A 35 -3.98 -2.92 -0.60
C PHE A 35 -3.43 -3.94 -1.62
N LEU A 36 -4.28 -4.61 -2.40
CA LEU A 36 -3.83 -5.41 -3.53
C LEU A 36 -3.17 -4.53 -4.60
N LYS A 37 -3.76 -3.39 -4.96
CA LYS A 37 -3.16 -2.45 -5.92
C LYS A 37 -1.82 -1.92 -5.43
N ILE A 38 -1.73 -1.54 -4.16
CA ILE A 38 -0.45 -1.10 -3.55
C ILE A 38 0.61 -2.21 -3.65
N ALA A 39 0.26 -3.46 -3.31
CA ALA A 39 1.19 -4.58 -3.40
C ALA A 39 1.66 -4.84 -4.84
N GLN A 40 0.74 -4.78 -5.81
CA GLN A 40 1.04 -4.90 -7.24
C GLN A 40 1.97 -3.79 -7.72
N THR A 41 1.73 -2.54 -7.30
CA THR A 41 2.60 -1.41 -7.62
C THR A 41 3.99 -1.64 -7.06
N LEU A 42 4.14 -2.04 -5.80
CA LEU A 42 5.45 -2.30 -5.20
C LEU A 42 6.24 -3.39 -5.96
N ALA A 43 5.58 -4.50 -6.31
CA ALA A 43 6.19 -5.56 -7.12
C ALA A 43 6.57 -5.07 -8.53
N GLY A 44 5.71 -4.25 -9.15
CA GLY A 44 5.98 -3.63 -10.44
C GLY A 44 7.18 -2.68 -10.40
N LEU A 45 7.28 -1.84 -9.36
CA LEU A 45 8.40 -0.93 -9.14
C LEU A 45 9.70 -1.70 -8.96
N GLU A 46 9.69 -2.78 -8.19
CA GLU A 46 10.85 -3.66 -8.04
C GLU A 46 11.34 -4.19 -9.40
N ALA A 47 10.43 -4.69 -10.24
CA ALA A 47 10.77 -5.19 -11.56
C ALA A 47 11.34 -4.08 -12.48
N GLN A 48 10.71 -2.91 -12.50
CA GLN A 48 11.14 -1.77 -13.33
C GLN A 48 12.50 -1.22 -12.90
N LEU A 49 12.76 -1.16 -11.59
CA LEU A 49 14.07 -0.76 -11.04
C LEU A 49 15.16 -1.75 -11.42
N LYS A 50 14.91 -3.05 -11.26
CA LYS A 50 15.87 -4.10 -11.64
C LYS A 50 16.14 -4.12 -13.15
N ALA A 51 15.15 -3.77 -13.96
CA ALA A 51 15.29 -3.62 -15.40
C ALA A 51 15.95 -2.29 -15.83
N GLY A 52 16.24 -1.37 -14.89
CA GLY A 52 16.79 -0.05 -15.19
C GLY A 52 15.84 0.88 -15.95
N GLN A 53 14.54 0.58 -15.94
CA GLN A 53 13.51 1.36 -16.66
C GLN A 53 13.12 2.62 -15.90
N ILE A 54 13.26 2.60 -14.57
CA ILE A 54 13.02 3.74 -13.70
C ILE A 54 14.17 3.89 -12.70
N ASN A 55 14.33 5.09 -12.15
CA ASN A 55 15.21 5.37 -11.02
C ASN A 55 14.44 5.46 -9.69
N GLN A 56 15.16 5.62 -8.58
CA GLN A 56 14.57 5.68 -7.24
C GLN A 56 13.57 6.84 -7.06
N GLN A 57 13.84 8.01 -7.66
CA GLN A 57 12.94 9.17 -7.58
C GLN A 57 11.63 8.91 -8.33
N GLN A 58 11.71 8.32 -9.52
CA GLN A 58 10.53 7.92 -10.30
C GLN A 58 9.71 6.87 -9.56
N ALA A 59 10.37 5.90 -8.91
CA ALA A 59 9.70 4.89 -8.09
C ALA A 59 8.94 5.52 -6.92
N ALA A 60 9.54 6.50 -6.23
CA ALA A 60 8.89 7.25 -5.15
C ALA A 60 7.63 7.99 -5.64
N ILE A 61 7.72 8.70 -6.77
CA ILE A 61 6.58 9.42 -7.35
C ILE A 61 5.45 8.47 -7.75
N LEU A 62 5.78 7.37 -8.43
CA LEU A 62 4.80 6.37 -8.86
C LEU A 62 4.11 5.71 -7.65
N PHE A 63 4.88 5.43 -6.60
CA PHE A 63 4.33 4.90 -5.36
C PHE A 63 3.41 5.91 -4.68
N ASP A 64 3.79 7.19 -4.61
CA ASP A 64 2.96 8.25 -4.03
C ASP A 64 1.63 8.43 -4.78
N ILE A 65 1.65 8.33 -6.12
CA ILE A 65 0.43 8.36 -6.93
C ILE A 65 -0.51 7.22 -6.54
N GLN A 66 0.00 5.99 -6.45
CA GLN A 66 -0.81 4.83 -6.05
C GLN A 66 -1.35 4.99 -4.63
N LYS A 67 -0.49 5.39 -3.68
CA LYS A 67 -0.88 5.61 -2.29
C LYS A 67 -2.00 6.65 -2.16
N ASN A 68 -1.88 7.77 -2.88
CA ASN A 68 -2.89 8.83 -2.88
C ASN A 68 -4.19 8.39 -3.56
N ALA A 69 -4.11 7.61 -4.65
CA ALA A 69 -5.30 7.04 -5.28
C ALA A 69 -6.06 6.12 -4.32
N SER A 70 -5.36 5.22 -3.64
CA SER A 70 -5.95 4.31 -2.65
C SER A 70 -6.52 5.04 -1.44
N ARG A 71 -5.84 6.08 -0.95
CA ARG A 71 -6.38 6.98 0.08
C ARG A 71 -7.72 7.58 -0.36
N ASN A 72 -7.77 8.14 -1.57
CA ASN A 72 -8.98 8.79 -2.07
C ASN A 72 -10.14 7.80 -2.22
N VAL A 73 -9.87 6.56 -2.64
CA VAL A 73 -10.90 5.50 -2.71
C VAL A 73 -11.45 5.18 -1.33
N LEU A 74 -10.58 4.98 -0.33
CA LEU A 74 -11.03 4.71 1.04
C LEU A 74 -11.86 5.87 1.61
N LEU A 75 -11.49 7.12 1.31
CA LEU A 75 -12.25 8.30 1.74
C LEU A 75 -13.64 8.44 1.12
N THR A 76 -13.98 7.63 0.11
CA THR A 76 -15.35 7.59 -0.42
C THR A 76 -16.31 6.83 0.50
N LEU A 77 -15.79 6.02 1.43
CA LEU A 77 -16.60 5.26 2.38
C LEU A 77 -17.22 6.17 3.42
N LYS A 78 -18.53 6.04 3.59
CA LYS A 78 -19.28 6.80 4.60
C LYS A 78 -18.81 6.37 6.00
N GLY A 79 -18.42 7.35 6.82
CA GLY A 79 -17.98 7.12 8.19
C GLY A 79 -16.46 7.21 8.36
N LEU A 80 -15.68 6.98 7.30
CA LEU A 80 -14.22 7.13 7.37
C LEU A 80 -13.80 8.59 7.36
N ALA A 81 -13.11 9.02 8.42
CA ALA A 81 -12.41 10.29 8.47
C ALA A 81 -11.02 10.18 7.82
N LEU A 82 -10.48 11.32 7.36
CA LEU A 82 -9.11 11.39 6.83
C LEU A 82 -8.08 10.76 7.78
N LEU A 83 -8.20 11.03 9.07
CA LEU A 83 -7.27 10.51 10.07
C LEU A 83 -7.28 8.98 10.16
N ALA A 84 -8.47 8.35 10.08
CA ALA A 84 -8.60 6.90 10.13
C ALA A 84 -7.98 6.23 8.89
N VAL A 85 -8.22 6.81 7.71
CA VAL A 85 -7.61 6.33 6.45
C VAL A 85 -6.09 6.47 6.48
N GLU A 86 -5.55 7.60 6.95
CA GLU A 86 -4.10 7.79 7.07
C GLU A 86 -3.48 6.82 8.07
N ALA A 87 -4.13 6.60 9.21
CA ALA A 87 -3.68 5.63 10.21
C ALA A 87 -3.65 4.21 9.64
N ALA A 88 -4.69 3.81 8.91
CA ALA A 88 -4.78 2.52 8.26
C ALA A 88 -3.70 2.31 7.20
N ILE A 89 -3.47 3.31 6.32
CA ILE A 89 -2.41 3.25 5.30
C ILE A 89 -1.03 3.19 5.96
N ASN A 90 -0.78 3.99 7.01
CA ASN A 90 0.50 3.96 7.71
C ASN A 90 0.75 2.62 8.42
N ALA A 91 -0.28 2.02 9.02
CA ALA A 91 -0.19 0.70 9.62
C ALA A 91 0.12 -0.38 8.57
N ALA A 92 -0.58 -0.35 7.43
CA ALA A 92 -0.34 -1.24 6.30
C ALA A 92 1.10 -1.11 5.76
N LEU A 93 1.55 0.10 5.45
CA LEU A 93 2.90 0.31 4.92
C LEU A 93 3.98 -0.04 5.95
N GLY A 94 3.71 0.20 7.24
CA GLY A 94 4.62 -0.12 8.33
C GLY A 94 4.96 -1.61 8.43
N VAL A 95 3.98 -2.50 8.25
CA VAL A 95 4.22 -3.95 8.36
C VAL A 95 4.99 -4.53 7.17
N VAL A 96 4.90 -3.92 5.99
CA VAL A 96 5.62 -4.38 4.79
C VAL A 96 6.94 -3.64 4.53
N LYS A 97 7.20 -2.55 5.25
CA LYS A 97 8.36 -1.65 5.08
C LYS A 97 9.69 -2.39 4.94
N THR A 98 10.00 -3.28 5.89
CA THR A 98 11.28 -4.00 5.91
C THR A 98 11.44 -4.90 4.70
N ILE A 99 10.39 -5.64 4.34
CA ILE A 99 10.40 -6.58 3.21
C ILE A 99 10.60 -5.81 1.89
N VAL A 100 9.85 -4.71 1.72
CA VAL A 100 9.89 -3.87 0.52
C VAL A 100 11.25 -3.18 0.37
N ASN A 101 11.72 -2.48 1.40
CA ASN A 101 12.99 -1.75 1.32
C ASN A 101 14.18 -2.70 1.11
N THR A 102 14.13 -3.92 1.67
CA THR A 102 15.15 -4.97 1.44
C THR A 102 15.13 -5.44 -0.01
N ALA A 103 13.94 -5.67 -0.58
CA ALA A 103 13.80 -6.13 -1.96
C ALA A 103 14.24 -5.08 -2.99
N LEU A 104 13.96 -3.80 -2.69
CA LEU A 104 14.30 -2.66 -3.55
C LEU A 104 15.77 -2.22 -3.40
N GLY A 105 16.41 -2.49 -2.27
CA GLY A 105 17.78 -2.05 -1.98
C GLY A 105 17.89 -0.56 -1.61
N PHE A 106 16.78 0.11 -1.33
CA PHE A 106 16.73 1.49 -0.82
C PHE A 106 15.44 1.73 -0.01
N ALA A 107 15.38 2.85 0.70
CA ALA A 107 14.21 3.22 1.50
C ALA A 107 13.14 3.90 0.62
N LEU A 108 12.11 3.15 0.26
CA LEU A 108 10.89 3.67 -0.39
C LEU A 108 9.78 3.96 0.64
N LEU A 109 9.62 3.06 1.62
CA LEU A 109 8.64 3.11 2.71
C LEU A 109 9.28 3.54 4.04
#